data_AF-A0A172TQ67-F1
#
_entry.id   AF-A0A172TQ67-F1
#
_cell.length_a   1.000
_cell.length_b   1.000
_cell.length_c   1.000
_cell.angle_alpha   90.00
_cell.angle_beta   90.00
_cell.angle_gamma   90.00
#
_symmetry.space_group_name_H-M   'P 1'
#
loop_
_entity.id
_entity.type
_entity.pdbx_description
1 polymer ?
#
loop_
_entity_poly.entity_id
_entity_poly.type
_entity_poly.pdbx_seq_one_letter_code
_entity_poly.pdbx_strand_id
1 'polypeptide(L)' 'MKLLYTILFFLDTLALILFSYLFLKLSGSGMSEVTFAVLLLAIVICIISLIFILVHYIELPSSNSLK' A
#
# COMPACT_ATOMS: atom_id res chain seq x y z
N MET A 1 -0.52 -20.19 4.80
CA MET A 1 0.39 -19.04 4.69
C MET A 1 0.05 -18.14 3.50
N LYS A 2 0.09 -18.60 2.24
CA LYS A 2 -0.20 -17.77 1.04
C LYS A 2 -1.52 -16.97 1.08
N LEU A 3 -2.63 -17.59 1.54
CA LEU A 3 -3.95 -16.96 1.59
C LEU A 3 -4.02 -15.75 2.54
N LEU A 4 -3.37 -15.84 3.71
CA LEU A 4 -3.30 -14.71 4.66
C LEU A 4 -2.56 -13.51 4.07
N TYR A 5 -1.47 -13.74 3.32
CA TYR A 5 -0.73 -12.68 2.65
C TYR A 5 -1.51 -12.07 1.49
N THR A 6 -2.26 -12.87 0.74
CA THR A 6 -3.16 -12.36 -0.30
C THR A 6 -4.23 -11.46 0.32
N ILE A 7 -4.82 -11.87 1.44
CA ILE A 7 -5.77 -11.03 2.19
C ILE A 7 -5.10 -9.73 2.67
N LEU A 8 -3.88 -9.83 3.21
CA LEU A 8 -3.12 -8.68 3.69
C LEU A 8 -2.78 -7.69 2.56
N PHE A 9 -2.39 -8.21 1.39
CA PHE A 9 -2.12 -7.42 0.20
C PHE A 9 -3.37 -6.69 -0.30
N PHE A 10 -4.51 -7.39 -0.39
CA PHE A 10 -5.77 -6.76 -0.79
C PHE A 10 -6.22 -5.71 0.23
N LEU A 11 -6.01 -5.96 1.53
CA LEU A 11 -6.35 -5.01 2.58
C LEU A 11 -5.51 -3.73 2.49
N ASP A 12 -4.20 -3.84 2.31
CA ASP A 12 -3.30 -2.69 2.10
C ASP A 12 -3.67 -1.91 0.84
N THR A 13 -4.00 -2.62 -0.25
CA THR A 13 -4.43 -1.99 -1.51
C THR A 13 -5.73 -1.22 -1.33
N LEU A 14 -6.69 -1.78 -0.58
CA LEU A 14 -7.97 -1.13 -0.29
C LEU A 14 -7.77 0.10 0.60
N ALA A 15 -6.88 0.02 1.59
CA ALA A 15 -6.49 1.15 2.43
C ALA A 15 -5.87 2.29 1.61
N LEU A 16 -4.99 1.98 0.65
CA LEU A 16 -4.40 2.98 -0.26
C LEU A 16 -5.45 3.68 -1.13
N ILE A 17 -6.43 2.93 -1.64
CA ILE A 17 -7.55 3.51 -2.39
C ILE A 17 -8.37 4.45 -1.50
N LEU A 18 -8.66 4.02 -0.26
CA LEU A 18 -9.43 4.82 0.69
C LEU A 18 -8.68 6.11 1.08
N PHE A 19 -7.37 6.01 1.33
CA PHE A 19 -6.53 7.17 1.62
C PHE A 19 -6.42 8.09 0.42
N SER A 20 -6.31 7.56 -0.80
CA SER A 20 -6.29 8.38 -2.01
C SER A 20 -7.60 9.14 -2.20
N TYR A 21 -8.74 8.50 -1.92
CA TYR A 21 -10.05 9.16 -1.94
C TYR A 21 -10.16 10.25 -0.86
N LEU A 22 -9.76 9.94 0.38
CA LEU A 22 -9.71 10.91 1.47
C LEU A 22 -8.81 12.09 1.12
N PHE A 23 -7.63 11.82 0.56
CA PHE A 23 -6.68 12.83 0.11
C PHE A 23 -7.33 13.78 -0.91
N LEU A 24 -7.97 13.25 -1.94
CA LEU A 24 -8.69 14.08 -2.93
C LEU A 24 -9.83 14.88 -2.28
N LYS A 25 -10.63 14.24 -1.44
CA LYS A 25 -11.80 14.86 -0.79
C LYS A 25 -11.38 15.99 0.15
N LEU A 26 -10.36 15.77 0.98
CA LEU A 26 -9.86 16.77 1.91
C LEU A 26 -9.07 17.88 1.18
N SER A 27 -8.33 17.54 0.12
CA SER A 27 -7.63 18.53 -0.71
C SER A 27 -8.60 19.57 -1.28
N GLY A 28 -9.80 19.14 -1.71
CA GLY A 28 -10.86 20.05 -2.18
C GLY A 28 -11.56 20.87 -1.07
N SER A 29 -11.41 20.51 0.21
CA SER A 29 -12.13 21.13 1.33
C SER A 29 -11.28 22.09 2.18
N GLY A 30 -10.09 22.50 1.71
CA GLY A 30 -9.20 23.38 2.47
C GLY A 30 -8.47 22.65 3.61
N MET A 31 -7.95 21.45 3.35
CA MET A 31 -7.19 20.67 4.32
C MET A 31 -5.97 21.44 4.86
N SER A 32 -5.72 21.31 6.17
CA SER A 32 -4.52 21.87 6.79
C SER A 32 -3.26 21.17 6.28
N GLU A 33 -2.15 21.90 6.16
CA GLU A 33 -0.86 21.36 5.71
C GLU A 33 -0.37 20.20 6.58
N VAL A 34 -0.65 20.25 7.88
CA VAL A 34 -0.28 19.18 8.83
C VAL A 34 -1.05 17.91 8.51
N THR A 35 -2.36 18.01 8.29
CA THR A 35 -3.20 16.86 7.92
C THR A 35 -2.76 16.28 6.57
N PHE A 36 -2.42 17.14 5.61
CA PHE A 36 -1.87 16.74 4.32
C PHE A 36 -0.58 15.93 4.47
N ALA A 37 0.38 16.44 5.26
CA ALA A 37 1.66 15.78 5.48
C ALA A 37 1.50 14.41 6.18
N VAL A 38 0.60 14.30 7.16
CA VAL A 38 0.31 13.04 7.85
C VAL A 38 -0.32 12.02 6.89
N LEU A 39 -1.28 12.44 6.06
CA LEU A 39 -1.93 11.57 5.09
C LEU A 39 -0.94 11.06 4.03
N LEU A 40 -0.06 11.94 3.57
CA LEU A 40 0.99 11.60 2.60
C LEU A 40 1.99 10.61 3.21
N LEU A 41 2.42 10.84 4.45
CA LEU A 41 3.31 9.93 5.16
C LEU A 41 2.67 8.55 5.38
N ALA A 42 1.37 8.49 5.71
CA ALA A 42 0.63 7.25 5.84
C ALA A 42 0.56 6.47 4.50
N ILE A 43 0.31 7.17 3.39
CA ILE A 43 0.32 6.56 2.04
C ILE A 43 1.70 5.98 1.73
N VAL A 44 2.77 6.73 2.00
CA VAL A 44 4.15 6.26 1.75
C VAL A 44 4.48 5.01 2.55
N ILE A 45 4.13 4.96 3.84
CA ILE A 45 4.36 3.77 4.68
C ILE A 45 3.59 2.56 4.14
N CYS A 46 2.35 2.76 3.71
CA CYS A 46 1.52 1.68 3.18
C CYS A 46 2.07 1.15 1.85
N ILE A 47 2.61 2.02 0.99
CA ILE A 47 3.32 1.61 -0.24
C ILE A 47 4.58 0.81 0.10
N ILE A 48 5.38 1.26 1.07
CA ILE A 48 6.61 0.55 1.47
C ILE A 48 6.27 -0.84 2.03
N SER A 49 5.23 -0.94 2.87
CA SER A 49 4.74 -2.22 3.40
C SER A 49 4.32 -3.17 2.27
N LEU A 50 3.58 -2.67 1.29
CA LEU A 50 3.13 -3.44 0.14
C LEU A 50 4.30 -3.91 -0.74
N ILE A 51 5.31 -3.05 -0.97
CA ILE A 51 6.53 -3.43 -1.70
C ILE A 51 7.32 -4.49 -0.91
N PHE A 52 7.44 -4.34 0.40
CA PHE A 52 8.13 -5.32 1.24
C PHE A 52 7.42 -6.68 1.18
N ILE A 53 6.09 -6.70 1.30
CA ILE A 53 5.29 -7.92 1.16
C ILE A 53 5.45 -8.51 -0.25
N LEU A 54 5.41 -7.68 -1.29
CA LEU A 54 5.60 -8.11 -2.67
C LEU A 54 6.98 -8.76 -2.85
N VAL A 55 8.07 -8.07 -2.51
CA VAL A 55 9.45 -8.54 -2.74
C VAL A 55 9.77 -9.76 -1.87
N HIS A 56 9.31 -9.78 -0.61
CA HIS A 56 9.69 -10.83 0.33
C HIS A 56 8.79 -12.07 0.23
N TYR A 57 7.55 -11.94 -0.22
CA TYR A 57 6.58 -13.04 -0.22
C TYR A 57 6.02 -13.41 -1.59
N ILE A 58 5.92 -12.46 -2.53
CA ILE A 58 5.84 -12.83 -3.93
C ILE A 58 7.28 -13.06 -4.35
N GLU A 59 7.79 -14.26 -4.01
CA GLU A 59 8.84 -14.88 -4.79
C GLU A 59 8.34 -14.87 -6.24
N LEU A 60 8.66 -13.81 -7.00
CA LEU A 60 8.78 -13.89 -8.45
C LEU A 60 9.51 -15.20 -8.68
N PRO A 61 8.90 -16.17 -9.39
CA PRO A 61 9.42 -17.53 -9.45
C PRO A 61 10.90 -17.42 -9.74
N SER A 62 11.72 -17.80 -8.75
CA SER A 62 13.17 -17.80 -8.95
C SER A 62 13.40 -18.56 -10.25
N SER A 63 14.21 -17.99 -11.12
CA SER A 63 14.63 -18.53 -12.42
C SER A 63 15.40 -19.86 -12.26
N ASN A 64 14.80 -20.85 -11.59
CA ASN A 64 15.36 -22.15 -11.25
C ASN A 64 14.42 -23.29 -11.64
N SER A 65 13.46 -23.04 -12.54
CA SER A 65 12.66 -24.08 -13.22
C SER A 65 13.19 -24.38 -14.63
N LEU A 66 14.51 -24.40 -14.79
CA LEU A 66 15.17 -25.02 -15.94
C LEU A 66 16.29 -25.91 -15.37
N LYS A 67 15.87 -27.06 -14.86
CA LYS A 67 16.75 -28.22 -14.65
C LYS A 67 16.23 -29.35 -15.51
#